data_AF-A0A091SPC7-F1
#
_entry.id   AF-A0A091SPC7-F1
#
_cell.length_a   1.000
_cell.length_b   1.000
_cell.length_c   1.000
_cell.angle_alpha   90.00
_cell.angle_beta   90.00
_cell.angle_gamma   90.00
#
_symmetry.space_group_name_H-M   'P 1'
#
loop_
_entity.id
_entity.type
_entity.pdbx_description
1 polymer ?
#
loop_
_entity_poly.entity_id
_entity_poly.type
_entity_poly.pdbx_seq_one_letter_code
_entity_poly.pdbx_strand_id
1 'polypeptide(L)' 'RTERLAKDIMQDIGDNDIVVLCVLKGGYKFCADLVEHIKNLSRNSERFISMKVDFVRLKSY' A
#
# COMPACT_ATOMS: atom_id res chain seq x y z
N ARG A 1 10.22 -0.45 -9.58
CA ARG A 1 10.68 -1.04 -8.28
C ARG A 1 9.51 -1.19 -7.32
N THR A 2 8.78 -0.12 -7.01
CA THR A 2 7.54 -0.13 -6.19
C THR A 2 6.45 -1.03 -6.77
N GLU A 3 6.36 -1.17 -8.10
CA GLU A 3 5.43 -2.11 -8.76
C GLU A 3 5.66 -3.59 -8.43
N ARG A 4 6.93 -4.01 -8.28
CA ARG A 4 7.23 -5.41 -7.89
C ARG A 4 6.80 -5.65 -6.45
N LEU A 5 7.13 -4.72 -5.55
CA LEU A 5 6.65 -4.72 -4.17
C LEU A 5 5.11 -4.78 -4.10
N ALA A 6 4.40 -4.00 -4.91
CA ALA A 6 2.94 -4.05 -4.96
C ALA A 6 2.41 -5.43 -5.39
N LYS A 7 3.04 -6.07 -6.39
CA LYS A 7 2.67 -7.42 -6.82
C LYS A 7 2.95 -8.47 -5.76
N ASP A 8 4.12 -8.43 -5.13
CA ASP A 8 4.50 -9.37 -4.07
C ASP A 8 3.54 -9.25 -2.88
N ILE A 9 3.23 -8.02 -2.46
CA ILE A 9 2.23 -7.73 -1.41
C ILE A 9 0.85 -8.29 -1.81
N MET A 10 0.38 -8.03 -3.03
CA MET A 10 -0.90 -8.57 -3.48
C MET A 10 -0.94 -10.09 -3.59
N GLN A 11 0.20 -10.73 -3.86
CA GLN A 11 0.29 -12.18 -3.89
C GLN A 11 0.24 -12.78 -2.47
N ASP A 12 0.86 -12.12 -1.49
CA ASP A 12 0.95 -12.61 -0.11
C ASP A 12 -0.30 -12.30 0.73
N ILE A 13 -0.90 -11.12 0.55
CA ILE A 13 -2.00 -10.62 1.41
C ILE A 13 -3.26 -10.21 0.65
N GLY A 14 -3.36 -10.50 -0.65
CA GLY A 14 -4.43 -9.97 -1.52
C GLY A 14 -5.84 -10.52 -1.33
N ASP A 15 -6.05 -11.45 -0.41
CA ASP A 15 -7.38 -11.97 -0.07
C ASP A 15 -7.92 -11.40 1.26
N ASN A 16 -7.17 -10.51 1.92
CA ASN A 16 -7.54 -9.90 3.20
C ASN A 16 -7.71 -8.38 3.11
N ASP A 17 -8.40 -7.79 4.09
CA ASP A 17 -8.45 -6.35 4.28
C ASP A 17 -7.10 -5.84 4.79
N ILE A 18 -6.49 -4.87 4.09
CA ILE A 18 -5.15 -4.35 4.40
C ILE A 18 -5.24 -2.90 4.88
N VAL A 19 -4.45 -2.56 5.89
CA VAL A 19 -4.23 -1.17 6.33
C VAL A 19 -2.79 -0.75 6.03
N VAL A 20 -2.63 0.31 5.24
CA VAL A 20 -1.34 0.90 4.89
C VAL A 20 -1.04 2.05 5.83
N LEU A 21 0.00 1.93 6.66
CA LEU A 21 0.42 2.95 7.60
C LEU A 21 1.59 3.78 7.04
N CYS A 22 1.32 5.01 6.61
CA CYS A 22 2.31 5.91 6.05
C CYS A 22 3.04 6.71 7.15
N VAL A 23 4.36 6.51 7.27
CA VAL A 23 5.20 7.29 8.20
C VAL A 23 5.56 8.64 7.57
N LEU A 24 5.08 9.72 8.18
CA LEU A 24 5.37 11.09 7.78
C LEU A 24 6.71 11.59 8.36
N LYS A 25 7.41 12.54 7.71
CA LYS A 25 7.04 13.27 6.47
C LYS A 25 7.62 12.68 5.18
N GLY A 26 8.73 11.94 5.27
CA GLY A 26 9.49 11.47 4.11
C GLY A 26 8.87 10.30 3.34
N GLY A 27 8.01 9.51 3.99
CA GLY A 27 7.41 8.31 3.38
C GLY A 27 6.23 8.56 2.45
N TYR A 28 5.72 9.81 2.36
CA TYR A 28 4.49 10.11 1.63
C TYR A 28 4.54 9.72 0.16
N LYS A 29 5.62 10.09 -0.56
CA LYS A 29 5.74 9.82 -2.00
C LYS A 29 5.78 8.31 -2.28
N PHE A 30 6.58 7.57 -1.52
CA PHE A 30 6.65 6.12 -1.63
C PHE A 30 5.30 5.45 -1.33
N CYS A 31 4.63 5.88 -0.26
CA CYS A 31 3.34 5.32 0.12
C CYS A 31 2.25 5.60 -0.92
N ALA A 32 2.24 6.81 -1.51
CA ALA A 32 1.33 7.17 -2.58
C ALA A 32 1.56 6.30 -3.82
N ASP A 33 2.81 6.18 -4.28
CA ASP A 33 3.18 5.34 -5.44
C ASP A 33 2.80 3.87 -5.19
N LEU A 34 3.03 3.34 -3.98
CA LEU A 34 2.68 1.96 -3.64
C LEU A 34 1.18 1.70 -3.66
N VAL A 35 0.39 2.58 -3.03
CA VAL A 35 -1.08 2.48 -2.97
C VAL A 35 -1.68 2.58 -4.38
N GLU A 36 -1.12 3.43 -5.24
CA GLU A 36 -1.56 3.53 -6.64
C GLU A 36 -1.31 2.25 -7.42
N HIS A 37 -0.12 1.65 -7.30
CA HIS A 37 0.18 0.38 -7.94
C HIS A 37 -0.72 -0.76 -7.47
N ILE A 38 -0.98 -0.87 -6.16
CA ILE A 38 -1.89 -1.88 -5.60
C ILE A 38 -3.32 -1.67 -6.12
N LYS A 39 -3.81 -0.42 -6.16
CA LYS A 39 -5.13 -0.11 -6.73
C LYS A 39 -5.22 -0.48 -8.20
N ASN A 40 -4.18 -0.20 -8.98
CA ASN A 40 -4.14 -0.54 -10.40
C ASN A 40 -4.16 -2.06 -10.60
N LEU A 41 -3.41 -2.82 -9.81
CA LEU A 41 -3.40 -4.27 -9.86
C LEU A 41 -4.74 -4.87 -9.43
N SER A 42 -5.39 -4.34 -8.38
CA SER A 42 -6.72 -4.79 -7.94
C SER A 42 -7.81 -4.49 -8.97
N ARG A 43 -7.71 -3.38 -9.72
CA ARG A 43 -8.64 -3.09 -10.83
C ARG A 43 -8.49 -4.01 -12.03
N ASN A 44 -7.28 -4.49 -12.29
CA ASN A 44 -6.98 -5.38 -13.42
C ASN A 44 -7.09 -6.87 -13.06
N SER A 45 -7.38 -7.20 -11.81
CA SER A 45 -7.52 -8.56 -11.31
C SER A 45 -8.92 -8.78 -10.77
N GLU A 46 -9.44 -10.00 -10.82
CA GLU A 46 -10.71 -10.37 -10.18
C GLU A 46 -10.62 -10.38 -8.64
N ARG A 47 -9.41 -10.18 -8.07
CA ARG A 47 -9.16 -10.08 -6.64
C ARG A 47 -9.32 -8.63 -6.16
N PHE A 48 -10.41 -8.39 -5.44
CA PHE A 48 -10.69 -7.13 -4.78
C PHE A 48 -10.04 -7.09 -3.40
N ILE A 49 -9.10 -6.16 -3.22
CA ILE A 49 -8.50 -5.87 -1.91
C ILE A 49 -9.17 -4.62 -1.33
N SER A 50 -9.76 -4.74 -0.15
CA SER A 50 -10.13 -3.57 0.64
C SER A 50 -8.88 -3.00 1.29
N MET A 51 -8.51 -1.78 0.90
CA MET A 51 -7.31 -1.11 1.41
C MET A 51 -7.67 0.19 2.08
N LYS A 52 -7.27 0.34 3.35
CA LYS A 52 -7.33 1.61 4.10
C LYS A 52 -5.94 2.20 4.23
N VAL A 53 -5.84 3.53 4.24
CA VAL A 53 -4.56 4.24 4.41
C VAL A 53 -4.66 5.11 5.66
N ASP A 54 -3.66 5.02 6.53
CA ASP A 54 -3.53 5.82 7.74
C ASP A 54 -2.15 6.47 7.81
N PHE A 55 -2.01 7.55 8.58
CA PHE A 55 -0.80 8.37 8.64
C PHE A 55 -0.29 8.51 10.08
N VAL A 56 0.97 8.13 10.30
CA VAL A 56 1.62 8.29 11.61
C VAL A 56 2.80 9.26 11.49
N ARG A 57 2.95 10.14 12.49
CA ARG A 57 4.13 10.99 12.64
C ARG A 57 4.91 10.53 13.87
N LEU A 58 6.07 9.92 13.65
CA LEU A 58 6.97 9.55 14.73
C LEU A 58 7.69 10.79 15.26
N LYS A 59 7.69 10.95 16.58
CA LYS A 59 8.60 11.86 17.28
C LYS A 59 9.58 10.97 18.04
N SER A 60 10.88 11.09 17.77
CA SER A 60 11.89 10.57 18.69
C SER A 60 11.97 11.53 19.87
N TYR A 61 11.79 11.00 21.07
CA TYR A 61 12.02 11.70 22.33
C TYR A 61 13.51 11.73 22.66
#